data_AF-A0A7C5WRW0-F1
#
_entry.id   AF-A0A7C5WRW0-F1
#
_cell.length_a   1.000
_cell.length_b   1.000
_cell.length_c   1.000
_cell.angle_alpha   90.00
_cell.angle_beta   90.00
_cell.angle_gamma   90.00
#
_symmetry.space_group_name_H-M   'P 1'
#
loop_
_entity.id
_entity.type
_entity.pdbx_description
1 polymer ?
#
loop_
_entity_poly.entity_id
_entity_poly.type
_entity_poly.pdbx_seq_one_letter_code
_entity_poly.pdbx_strand_id
1 'polypeptide(L)' 'MGLFFTVDNVGALVRRLQERGLEPEAPPVDQDFGFRTVAYADPLGNRVEFGEPLAP' A
#
# COMPACT_ATOMS: atom_id res chain seq x y z
N MET A 1 -5.44 -8.84 -12.24
CA MET A 1 -5.30 -9.70 -11.04
C MET A 1 -4.56 -8.87 -10.00
N GLY A 2 -5.09 -8.71 -8.80
CA GLY A 2 -4.47 -7.90 -7.74
C GLY A 2 -3.80 -8.79 -6.71
N LEU A 3 -2.61 -8.40 -6.26
CA LEU A 3 -1.94 -9.03 -5.12
C LEU A 3 -2.14 -8.15 -3.90
N PHE A 4 -2.44 -8.76 -2.75
CA PHE A 4 -2.59 -8.07 -1.47
C PHE A 4 -1.60 -8.64 -0.46
N PHE A 5 -0.80 -7.78 0.15
CA PHE A 5 0.17 -8.15 1.18
C PHE A 5 -0.09 -7.36 2.46
N THR A 6 -0.02 -8.01 3.60
CA THR A 6 -0.08 -7.32 4.89
C THR A 6 1.30 -6.81 5.28
N VAL A 7 1.34 -5.63 5.90
CA VAL A 7 2.54 -5.01 6.45
C VAL A 7 2.25 -4.42 7.81
N ASP A 8 3.27 -4.30 8.65
CA ASP A 8 3.11 -3.75 10.01
C ASP A 8 2.84 -2.24 10.01
N ASN A 9 3.32 -1.51 9.00
CA ASN A 9 3.18 -0.06 8.92
C ASN A 9 3.22 0.44 7.46
N VAL A 10 2.08 0.88 6.93
CA VAL A 10 1.94 1.39 5.56
C VAL A 10 2.68 2.72 5.39
N GLY A 11 2.66 3.61 6.39
CA GLY A 11 3.36 4.90 6.30
C GLY A 11 4.87 4.74 6.14
N ALA A 12 5.47 3.80 6.90
CA ALA A 12 6.89 3.48 6.81
C ALA A 12 7.26 2.85 5.45
N LEU A 13 6.40 1.98 4.91
CA LEU A 13 6.55 1.41 3.58
C LEU A 13 6.53 2.52 2.51
N VAL A 14 5.52 3.39 2.52
CA VAL A 14 5.39 4.48 1.54
C VAL A 14 6.61 5.39 1.57
N ARG A 15 7.04 5.83 2.75
CA ARG A 15 8.24 6.68 2.88
C ARG A 15 9.47 6.00 2.27
N ARG A 16 9.68 4.72 2.57
CA ARG A 16 10.80 3.94 2.03
C ARG A 16 10.74 3.80 0.51
N LEU A 17 9.55 3.68 -0.07
CA LEU A 17 9.36 3.57 -1.52
C LEU A 17 9.54 4.92 -2.22
N GLN A 18 9.07 6.01 -1.63
CA GLN A 18 9.28 7.37 -2.14
C GLN A 18 10.77 7.77 -2.13
N GLU A 19 11.52 7.40 -1.08
CA GLU A 19 12.99 7.55 -1.03
C GLU A 19 13.70 6.83 -2.20
N ARG A 20 13.03 5.88 -2.85
CA ARG A 20 13.51 5.13 -4.03
C ARG A 20 12.86 5.59 -5.34
N GLY A 21 12.08 6.66 -5.32
CA GLY A 21 11.43 7.23 -6.51
C GLY A 21 10.14 6.51 -6.94
N LEU A 22 9.52 5.71 -6.07
CA LEU A 22 8.21 5.11 -6.33
C LEU A 22 7.11 5.94 -5.68
N GLU A 23 6.13 6.35 -6.48
CA GLU A 23 4.91 6.98 -6.01
C GLU A 23 3.74 5.99 -6.00
N PRO A 24 2.88 6.02 -4.98
CA PRO A 24 1.68 5.21 -4.97
C PRO A 24 0.65 5.76 -5.98
N GLU A 25 -0.28 4.92 -6.42
CA GLU A 25 -1.36 5.36 -7.31
C GLU A 25 -2.26 6.42 -6.66
N ALA A 26 -2.42 6.32 -5.33
CA ALA A 26 -3.12 7.27 -4.48
C ALA A 26 -2.51 7.25 -3.07
N PRO A 27 -2.67 8.32 -2.27
CA PRO A 27 -2.26 8.30 -0.87
C PRO A 27 -2.88 7.13 -0.09
N PRO A 28 -2.21 6.64 0.97
CA PRO A 28 -2.81 5.64 1.86
C PRO A 28 -4.17 6.07 2.40
N VAL A 29 -5.10 5.14 2.45
CA VAL A 29 -6.47 5.41 2.89
C VAL A 29 -6.96 4.32 3.84
N ASP A 30 -7.72 4.73 4.86
CA ASP A 30 -8.39 3.82 5.79
C ASP A 30 -9.66 3.29 5.13
N GLN A 31 -9.77 1.97 5.07
CA GLN A 31 -10.84 1.26 4.39
C GLN A 31 -11.89 0.78 5.40
N ASP A 32 -13.15 0.70 4.96
CA ASP A 32 -14.30 0.29 5.79
C ASP A 32 -14.17 -1.15 6.34
N PHE A 33 -13.30 -1.96 5.74
CA PHE A 33 -13.01 -3.34 6.17
C PHE A 33 -11.85 -3.45 7.16
N GLY A 34 -11.41 -2.32 7.76
CA GLY A 34 -10.49 -2.33 8.89
C GLY A 34 -9.01 -2.36 8.54
N PHE A 35 -8.61 -1.83 7.37
CA PHE A 35 -7.21 -1.72 6.96
C PHE A 35 -6.90 -0.31 6.46
N ARG A 36 -5.71 0.19 6.75
CA ARG A 36 -5.09 1.26 5.97
C ARG A 36 -4.41 0.63 4.76
N THR A 37 -4.78 1.01 3.53
CA THR A 37 -4.19 0.41 2.32
C THR A 37 -3.54 1.43 1.41
N VAL A 38 -2.57 0.97 0.62
CA VAL A 38 -1.91 1.73 -0.46
C VAL A 38 -1.56 0.79 -1.60
N ALA A 39 -1.62 1.28 -2.84
CA ALA A 39 -1.33 0.47 -4.00
C ALA A 39 -0.31 1.09 -4.95
N TYR A 40 0.43 0.21 -5.61
CA TYR A 40 1.43 0.50 -6.62
C TYR A 40 1.18 -0.35 -7.87
N ALA A 41 1.53 0.19 -9.03
CA ALA A 41 1.67 -0.58 -10.25
C ALA A 41 3.09 -1.14 -10.36
N ASP A 42 3.22 -2.43 -10.62
CA ASP A 42 4.51 -3.01 -11.02
C ASP A 42 4.84 -2.66 -12.50
N PRO A 43 6.07 -2.93 -12.98
CA PRO A 43 6.45 -2.63 -14.36
C PRO A 43 5.64 -3.39 -15.44
N LEU A 44 4.90 -4.43 -15.06
CA LEU A 44 4.04 -5.20 -15.95
C LEU A 44 2.58 -4.73 -15.88
N GLY A 45 2.28 -3.70 -15.08
CA GLY A 45 0.93 -3.15 -14.89
C GLY A 45 0.07 -3.94 -13.90
N ASN A 46 0.65 -4.86 -13.11
CA ASN A 46 -0.09 -5.52 -12.04
C ASN A 46 -0.27 -4.58 -10.86
N ARG A 47 -1.47 -4.60 -10.27
CA ARG A 47 -1.77 -3.88 -9.03
C ARG A 47 -1.25 -4.67 -7.84
N VAL A 48 -0.34 -4.07 -7.08
CA VAL A 48 0.16 -4.59 -5.81
C VAL A 48 -0.33 -3.68 -4.69
N GLU A 49 -1.15 -4.23 -3.81
CA GLU A 49 -1.75 -3.52 -2.68
C GLU A 49 -1.15 -3.99 -1.36
N PHE A 50 -0.85 -3.05 -0.48
CA PHE A 50 -0.33 -3.28 0.86
C PHE A 50 -1.34 -2.80 1.89
N GLY A 51 -1.55 -3.58 2.95
CA GLY A 51 -2.48 -3.26 4.02
C GLY A 51 -1.87 -3.38 5.41
N GLU A 52 -2.09 -2.34 6.23
CA GLU A 52 -1.85 -2.35 7.67
C GLU A 52 -3.21 -2.52 8.37
N PRO A 53 -3.40 -3.54 9.23
CA PRO A 53 -4.62 -3.66 10.02
C PRO A 53 -4.82 -2.43 10.89
N LEU A 54 -6.01 -1.82 10.82
CA LEU A 54 -6.40 -0.81 11.79
C LEU A 54 -6.64 -1.53 13.12
N ALA A 55 -6.13 -0.95 14.21
CA ALA A 55 -6.42 -1.50 15.54
C ALA A 55 -7.95 -1.58 15.74
N PRO A 56 -8.46 -2.67 16.33
CA PRO A 56 -9.88 -2.84 16.60
C PRO A 56 -10.44 -1.79 17.57
#